data_AF-A0A0D0D623-F1
#
_entry.id   AF-A0A0D0D623-F1
#
_cell.length_a   1.000
_cell.length_b   1.000
_cell.length_c   1.000
_cell.angle_alpha   90.00
_cell.angle_beta   90.00
_cell.angle_gamma   90.00
#
_symmetry.space_group_name_H-M   'P 1'
#
loop_
_entity.id
_entity.type
_entity.pdbx_description
1 polymer ?
#
loop_
_entity_poly.entity_id
_entity_poly.type
_entity_poly.pdbx_seq_one_letter_code
_entity_poly.pdbx_strand_id
1 'polypeptide(L)'
;SDHPIFQNHSNNKQLPIAIQFSIFLSHVGHYGNTCSPEDISQWAGVSVGMVINCTHHVMVAILNQHDQYIYMPSSHSRDMR
;
A
#
# COMPACT_ATOMS: atom_id res chain seq x y z
N SER A 1 1.98 10.34 -7.30
CA SER A 1 3.12 9.41 -7.42
C SER A 1 3.01 8.76 -8.77
N ASP A 2 4.00 8.93 -9.64
CA ASP A 2 4.04 8.35 -10.99
C ASP A 2 4.60 6.92 -10.99
N HIS A 3 4.47 6.22 -9.85
CA HIS A 3 5.05 4.90 -9.68
C HIS A 3 4.38 3.89 -10.64
N PRO A 4 5.17 3.14 -11.45
CA PRO A 4 4.63 2.27 -12.50
C PRO A 4 3.61 1.23 -12.02
N ILE A 5 3.70 0.76 -10.77
CA ILE A 5 2.75 -0.21 -10.18
C ILE A 5 1.30 0.29 -10.12
N PHE A 6 1.09 1.62 -10.12
CA PHE A 6 -0.24 2.22 -10.14
C PHE A 6 -0.72 2.56 -11.55
N GLN A 7 0.02 2.12 -12.57
CA GLN A 7 -0.34 2.24 -13.97
C GLN A 7 -0.64 0.83 -14.50
N ASN A 8 -1.80 0.66 -15.14
CA ASN A 8 -2.09 -0.55 -15.88
C ASN A 8 -2.13 -0.23 -17.38
N HIS A 9 -1.68 -1.18 -18.20
CA HIS A 9 -1.68 -1.08 -19.67
C HIS A 9 -2.95 -1.67 -20.30
N SER A 10 -4.05 -1.68 -19.57
CA SER A 10 -5.34 -2.26 -19.97
C SER A 10 -6.38 -1.17 -20.20
N ASN A 11 -7.46 -1.54 -20.88
CA ASN A 11 -8.61 -0.65 -21.08
C ASN A 11 -9.47 -0.48 -19.83
N ASN A 12 -9.16 -1.17 -18.73
CA ASN A 12 -9.92 -1.09 -17.48
C ASN A 12 -9.32 -0.01 -16.58
N LYS A 13 -10.20 0.87 -16.07
CA LYS A 13 -9.81 1.90 -15.12
C LYS A 13 -9.26 1.25 -13.84
N GLN A 14 -8.04 1.61 -13.48
CA GLN A 14 -7.47 1.27 -12.18
C GLN A 14 -8.08 2.15 -11.08
N LEU A 15 -8.22 1.62 -9.88
CA LEU A 15 -8.63 2.40 -8.72
C LEU A 15 -7.65 3.57 -8.49
N PRO A 16 -8.13 4.76 -8.12
CA PRO A 16 -7.28 5.88 -7.69
C PRO A 16 -6.28 5.44 -6.61
N ILE A 17 -5.04 5.94 -6.68
CA ILE A 17 -3.96 5.59 -5.74
C ILE A 17 -4.38 5.83 -4.28
N ALA A 18 -5.07 6.94 -4.02
CA ALA A 18 -5.59 7.27 -2.70
C ALA A 18 -6.54 6.19 -2.15
N ILE A 19 -7.39 5.61 -3.00
CA ILE A 19 -8.31 4.54 -2.60
C ILE A 19 -7.55 3.24 -2.34
N GLN A 20 -6.60 2.88 -3.22
CA GLN A 20 -5.75 1.70 -2.99
C GLN A 20 -4.98 1.83 -1.66
N PHE A 21 -4.48 3.02 -1.36
CA PHE A 21 -3.77 3.33 -0.12
C PHE A 21 -4.68 3.27 1.11
N SER A 22 -5.91 3.80 1.04
CA SER A 22 -6.89 3.65 2.12
C SER A 22 -7.26 2.19 2.38
N ILE A 23 -7.45 1.38 1.33
CA ILE A 23 -7.71 -0.06 1.47
C ILE A 23 -6.54 -0.75 2.17
N PHE A 24 -5.30 -0.45 1.75
CA PHE A 24 -4.11 -0.98 2.41
C PHE A 24 -4.07 -0.60 3.89
N LEU A 25 -4.23 0.68 4.23
CA LEU A 25 -4.21 1.15 5.61
C LEU A 25 -5.32 0.53 6.47
N SER A 26 -6.52 0.37 5.92
CA SER A 26 -7.61 -0.33 6.63
C SER A 26 -7.27 -1.80 6.87
N HIS A 27 -6.64 -2.46 5.89
CA HIS A 27 -6.22 -3.86 6.00
C HIS A 27 -5.08 -4.07 7.00
N VAL A 28 -4.05 -3.22 7.00
CA VAL A 28 -2.88 -3.36 7.91
C VAL A 28 -3.04 -2.67 9.26
N GLY A 29 -3.93 -1.67 9.34
CA GLY A 29 -4.16 -0.87 10.54
C GLY A 29 -5.15 -1.48 11.53
N HIS A 30 -5.99 -2.43 11.09
CA HIS A 30 -6.91 -3.13 11.98
C HIS A 30 -6.17 -4.27 12.72
N TYR A 31 -5.98 -4.09 14.03
CA TYR A 31 -5.53 -5.06 15.05
C TYR A 31 -4.88 -6.36 14.50
N GLY A 32 -3.61 -6.26 14.10
CA GLY A 32 -2.66 -7.37 13.90
C GLY A 32 -3.17 -8.66 13.25
N ASN A 33 -2.76 -8.94 12.01
CA ASN A 33 -2.86 -10.25 11.32
C ASN A 33 -4.25 -10.92 11.22
N THR A 34 -5.32 -10.32 11.78
CA THR A 34 -6.63 -11.00 11.91
C THR A 34 -7.72 -10.38 11.03
N CYS A 35 -7.45 -9.24 10.36
CA CYS A 35 -8.42 -8.65 9.44
C CYS A 35 -8.43 -9.44 8.13
N SER A 36 -9.55 -10.10 7.85
CA SER A 36 -9.68 -10.90 6.65
C SER A 36 -9.82 -10.00 5.41
N PRO A 37 -9.25 -10.38 4.26
CA PRO A 37 -9.51 -9.69 2.99
C PRO A 37 -11.00 -9.59 2.65
N GLU A 38 -11.81 -10.54 3.12
CA GLU A 38 -13.27 -10.56 3.01
C GLU A 38 -13.91 -9.38 3.75
N ASP A 39 -13.53 -9.11 5.00
CA ASP A 39 -14.08 -8.00 5.78
C ASP A 39 -13.73 -6.64 5.14
N ILE A 40 -12.49 -6.50 4.68
CA ILE A 40 -12.05 -5.29 3.97
C ILE A 40 -12.78 -5.13 2.64
N SER A 41 -13.07 -6.24 1.94
CA SER A 41 -13.81 -6.20 0.67
C SER A 41 -15.24 -5.69 0.88
N GLN A 42 -15.89 -6.10 1.96
CA GLN A 42 -17.21 -5.61 2.36
C GLN A 42 -17.18 -4.14 2.75
N TRP A 43 -16.18 -3.73 3.53
CA TRP A 43 -15.99 -2.33 3.93
C TRP A 43 -15.75 -1.41 2.72
N ALA A 44 -14.91 -1.82 1.78
CA ALA A 44 -14.55 -1.01 0.62
C ALA A 44 -15.53 -1.12 -0.55
N GLY A 45 -16.47 -2.08 -0.53
CA GLY A 45 -17.38 -2.33 -1.65
C GLY A 45 -16.67 -2.82 -2.91
N VAL A 46 -15.61 -3.62 -2.75
CA VAL A 46 -14.80 -4.18 -3.87
C VAL A 46 -14.70 -5.69 -3.76
N SER A 47 -14.15 -6.36 -4.77
CA SER A 47 -13.87 -7.80 -4.67
C SER A 47 -12.67 -8.07 -3.76
N VAL A 48 -12.63 -9.26 -3.15
CA VAL A 48 -11.46 -9.72 -2.36
C VAL A 48 -10.16 -9.64 -3.16
N GLY A 49 -10.19 -10.05 -4.44
CA GLY A 49 -9.04 -9.92 -5.33
C GLY A 49 -8.56 -8.47 -5.51
N MET A 50 -9.47 -7.50 -5.48
CA MET A 50 -9.11 -6.08 -5.53
C MET A 50 -8.41 -5.64 -4.24
N VAL A 51 -8.85 -6.12 -3.06
CA VAL A 51 -8.17 -5.86 -1.78
C VAL A 51 -6.73 -6.38 -1.81
N ILE A 52 -6.54 -7.61 -2.28
CA ILE A 52 -5.21 -8.24 -2.41
C ILE A 52 -4.33 -7.41 -3.35
N ASN A 53 -4.85 -7.03 -4.52
CA ASN A 53 -4.11 -6.23 -5.50
C ASN A 53 -3.72 -4.85 -4.96
N CYS A 54 -4.65 -4.14 -4.30
CA CYS A 54 -4.34 -2.86 -3.64
C CYS A 54 -3.23 -3.02 -2.60
N THR A 55 -3.30 -4.09 -1.79
CA THR A 55 -2.28 -4.38 -0.77
C THR A 55 -0.92 -4.62 -1.41
N HIS A 56 -0.84 -5.45 -2.46
CA HIS A 56 0.41 -5.70 -3.19
C HIS A 56 0.96 -4.43 -3.84
N HIS A 57 0.14 -3.63 -4.52
CA HIS A 57 0.60 -2.41 -5.19
C HIS A 57 1.20 -1.43 -4.20
N VAL A 58 0.55 -1.21 -3.05
CA VAL A 58 1.04 -0.30 -2.02
C VAL A 58 2.32 -0.84 -1.36
N MET A 59 2.37 -2.13 -1.03
CA MET A 59 3.58 -2.74 -0.46
C MET A 59 4.78 -2.65 -1.41
N VAL A 60 4.59 -2.93 -2.70
CA VAL A 60 5.64 -2.78 -3.71
C VAL A 60 6.11 -1.33 -3.81
N ALA A 61 5.18 -0.36 -3.82
CA ALA A 61 5.53 1.05 -3.85
C ALA A 61 6.33 1.48 -2.61
N ILE A 62 5.99 0.98 -1.42
CA ILE A 62 6.73 1.23 -0.18
C ILE A 62 8.13 0.60 -0.25
N LEU A 63 8.23 -0.66 -0.65
CA LEU A 63 9.50 -1.39 -0.74
C LEU A 63 10.47 -0.75 -1.74
N ASN A 64 9.97 -0.22 -2.87
CA ASN A 64 10.82 0.51 -3.83
C ASN A 64 11.39 1.82 -3.27
N GLN A 65 10.82 2.35 -2.19
CA GLN A 65 11.30 3.54 -1.50
C GLN A 65 12.11 3.20 -0.25
N HIS A 66 12.27 1.91 0.08
CA HIS A 66 12.90 1.43 1.30
C HIS A 66 14.30 2.04 1.49
N ASP A 67 15.19 1.91 0.51
CA ASP A 67 16.59 2.35 0.69
C ASP A 67 16.74 3.88 0.78
N GLN A 68 15.72 4.63 0.33
CA GLN A 68 15.72 6.09 0.37
C GLN A 68 15.21 6.64 1.72
N TYR A 69 14.28 5.94 2.38
CA TYR A 69 13.59 6.47 3.57
C TYR A 69 13.65 5.55 4.79
N ILE A 70 13.93 4.27 4.62
CA ILE A 70 14.02 3.24 5.65
C ILE A 70 15.46 2.78 5.72
N TYR A 71 16.28 3.58 6.40
CA TYR A 71 17.66 3.25 6.71
C TYR A 71 17.96 3.60 8.16
N MET A 72 18.91 2.88 8.75
CA MET A 72 19.41 3.26 10.07
C MET A 72 20.25 4.53 9.90
N PRO A 73 19.90 5.65 10.54
CA PRO A 73 20.71 6.85 10.41
C PRO A 73 22.09 6.56 10.98
N SER A 74 23.14 6.97 10.27
CA SER A 74 24.49 6.87 10.82
C SER A 74 24.58 7.79 12.04
N SER A 75 25.45 7.48 13.01
CA SER A 75 25.63 8.27 14.25
C SER A 75 26.03 9.73 14.03
N HIS A 76 26.28 10.12 12.78
CA HIS A 76 26.63 11.48 12.34
C HIS A 76 25.51 12.15 11.51
N SER A 77 24.36 11.50 11.32
CA SER A 77 23.25 12.11 10.59
C SER A 77 22.65 13.25 11.43
N ARG A 78 22.28 14.33 10.74
CA ARG A 78 21.66 15.51 11.38
C ARG A 78 20.31 15.20 12.03
N ASP A 79 19.69 14.09 11.63
CA ASP A 79 18.38 13.64 12.09
C ASP A 79 18.41 12.99 13.48
N MET A 80 19.61 12.79 14.06
CA MET A 80 19.82 12.27 15.42
C MET A 80 20.18 13.36 16.45
N ARG A 81 20.05 14.66 16.12
CA ARG A 81 20.31 15.77 17.07
C ARG A 81 19.05 16.39 17.64
#